data_AF-A0A9W9Z1V8-F1
#
_entry.id   AF-A0A9W9Z1V8-F1
#
_cell.length_a   1.000
_cell.length_b   1.000
_cell.length_c   1.000
_cell.angle_alpha   90.00
_cell.angle_beta   90.00
_cell.angle_gamma   90.00
#
_symmetry.space_group_name_H-M   'P 1'
#
loop_
_entity.id
_entity.type
_entity.pdbx_description
1 polymer ?
#
loop_
_entity_poly.entity_id
_entity_poly.type
_entity_poly.pdbx_seq_one_letter_code
_entity_poly.pdbx_strand_id
1 'polypeptide(L)'
;MMGPKLPHPIVPNISYRFWHAATVTFLKRDPVNGAVSCIQDDDISATAVTAMGAGKRRFAFIFKDNAKNYALNAEGRDNITATEINHASPIKSTMKFKPSYYWSFTVFRNIQHNTLYLGCDNRTLLLVPMNSTSYPDPRALFITTQI
;
A
#
# COMPACT_ATOMS: atom_id res chain seq x y z
N MET A 1 -6.28 25.19 -20.61
CA MET A 1 -6.78 24.94 -19.24
C MET A 1 -5.90 23.88 -18.61
N MET A 2 -5.13 24.22 -17.58
CA MET A 2 -4.47 23.19 -16.77
C MET A 2 -5.57 22.57 -15.90
N GLY A 3 -5.87 21.30 -16.12
CA GLY A 3 -6.78 20.54 -15.27
C GLY A 3 -6.29 20.56 -13.81
N PRO A 4 -7.16 20.17 -12.86
CA PRO A 4 -6.78 20.12 -11.45
C PRO A 4 -5.46 19.36 -11.30
N LYS A 5 -4.50 19.93 -10.55
CA LYS A 5 -3.25 19.26 -10.18
C LYS A 5 -3.61 17.84 -9.74
N LEU A 6 -3.03 16.85 -10.42
CA LEU A 6 -3.25 15.44 -10.11
C LEU A 6 -3.15 15.21 -8.59
N PRO A 7 -4.05 14.42 -7.99
CA PRO A 7 -3.94 14.04 -6.60
C PRO A 7 -2.58 13.39 -6.35
N HIS A 8 -1.98 13.81 -5.24
CA HIS A 8 -0.60 13.62 -4.80
C HIS A 8 0.02 12.28 -5.25
N PRO A 9 0.87 12.27 -6.30
CA PRO A 9 1.50 11.04 -6.75
C PRO A 9 2.42 10.49 -5.66
N ILE A 10 2.53 9.16 -5.56
CA ILE A 10 3.50 8.52 -4.68
C ILE A 10 4.91 8.83 -5.20
N VAL A 11 5.72 9.39 -4.31
CA VAL A 11 7.12 9.78 -4.54
C VAL A 11 8.01 8.83 -3.76
N PRO A 12 9.16 8.39 -4.32
CA PRO A 12 10.08 7.53 -3.59
C PRO A 12 10.70 8.25 -2.39
N ASN A 13 11.02 7.48 -1.36
CA ASN A 13 11.63 7.88 -0.10
C ASN A 13 10.79 8.85 0.75
N ILE A 14 9.47 8.86 0.53
CA ILE A 14 8.49 9.64 1.30
C ILE A 14 7.60 8.71 2.11
N SER A 15 7.25 9.14 3.33
CA SER A 15 6.30 8.44 4.20
C SER A 15 4.88 8.93 3.98
N TYR A 16 3.94 7.99 4.07
CA TYR A 16 2.53 8.22 3.88
C TYR A 16 1.71 7.48 4.92
N ARG A 17 0.49 7.94 5.17
CA ARG A 17 -0.59 7.14 5.77
C ARG A 17 -1.53 6.70 4.66
N PHE A 18 -1.88 5.43 4.66
CA PHE A 18 -2.82 4.86 3.69
C PHE A 18 -4.18 4.71 4.35
N TRP A 19 -5.06 5.68 4.14
CA TRP A 19 -6.42 5.66 4.67
C TRP A 19 -7.36 4.93 3.72
N HIS A 20 -7.93 3.81 4.16
CA HIS A 20 -8.91 3.05 3.41
C HIS A 20 -10.28 3.69 3.54
N ALA A 21 -10.84 4.15 2.41
CA ALA A 21 -12.03 5.00 2.40
C ALA A 21 -13.31 4.26 2.83
N ALA A 22 -13.44 2.98 2.48
CA ALA A 22 -14.66 2.23 2.74
C ALA A 22 -14.82 1.81 4.22
N THR A 23 -13.72 1.61 4.94
CA THR A 23 -13.75 1.17 6.35
C THR A 23 -13.27 2.24 7.32
N VAL A 24 -12.79 3.39 6.84
CA VAL A 24 -12.28 4.50 7.66
C VAL A 24 -11.13 4.05 8.57
N THR A 25 -10.20 3.28 8.00
CA THR A 25 -9.07 2.68 8.71
C THR A 25 -7.75 2.97 8.03
N PHE A 26 -6.64 2.88 8.73
CA PHE A 26 -5.30 3.02 8.18
C PHE A 26 -4.60 1.68 8.04
N LEU A 27 -3.78 1.56 6.99
CA LEU A 27 -2.85 0.44 6.85
C LEU A 27 -1.84 0.46 8.01
N LYS A 28 -1.71 -0.67 8.71
CA LYS A 28 -0.76 -0.81 9.81
C LYS A 28 -0.17 -2.21 9.84
N ARG A 29 1.12 -2.29 10.17
CA ARG A 29 1.82 -3.52 10.51
C ARG A 29 1.76 -3.73 12.02
N ASP A 30 1.43 -4.93 12.45
CA ASP A 30 1.62 -5.39 13.82
C ASP A 30 3.12 -5.73 14.03
N PRO A 31 3.82 -5.07 14.97
CA PRO A 31 5.25 -5.30 15.18
C PRO A 31 5.58 -6.67 15.76
N VAL A 32 4.62 -7.34 16.43
CA VAL A 32 4.83 -8.60 17.14
C VAL A 32 4.77 -9.79 16.18
N ASN A 33 3.73 -9.86 15.34
CA ASN A 33 3.50 -11.00 14.44
C ASN A 33 3.77 -10.68 12.96
N GLY A 34 4.02 -9.41 12.61
CA GLY A 34 4.29 -8.98 11.24
C GLY A 34 3.06 -8.99 10.31
N ALA A 35 1.87 -9.24 10.84
CA ALA A 35 0.62 -9.13 10.10
C ALA A 35 0.38 -7.67 9.69
N VAL A 36 -0.26 -7.48 8.54
CA VAL A 36 -0.67 -6.16 8.07
C VAL A 36 -2.17 -6.14 7.95
N SER A 37 -2.79 -5.13 8.56
CA SER A 37 -4.24 -4.99 8.64
C SER A 37 -4.63 -3.53 8.41
N CYS A 38 -5.92 -3.28 8.25
CA CYS A 38 -6.45 -1.92 8.27
C CYS A 38 -7.21 -1.71 9.56
N ILE A 39 -6.69 -0.82 10.40
CA ILE A 39 -7.27 -0.54 11.70
C ILE A 39 -7.50 0.96 11.88
N GLN A 40 -8.46 1.32 12.71
CA GLN A 40 -8.59 2.70 13.14
C GLN A 40 -7.50 2.97 14.18
N ASP A 41 -6.58 3.86 13.84
CA ASP A 41 -5.46 4.23 14.68
C ASP A 41 -5.00 5.62 14.29
N ASP A 42 -4.98 6.53 15.27
CA ASP A 42 -4.61 7.93 15.07
C ASP A 42 -3.11 8.16 15.25
N ASP A 43 -2.36 7.15 15.70
CA ASP A 43 -0.90 7.22 15.78
C ASP A 43 -0.30 7.23 14.36
N ILE A 44 0.20 8.40 13.99
CA ILE A 44 0.86 8.65 12.71
C ILE A 44 2.09 7.74 12.55
N SER A 45 2.84 7.51 13.63
CA SER A 45 4.07 6.71 13.59
C SER A 45 3.76 5.22 13.36
N ALA A 46 2.72 4.70 14.01
CA ALA A 46 2.31 3.31 13.87
C ALA A 46 1.66 3.00 12.50
N THR A 47 1.13 4.02 11.83
CA THR A 47 0.47 3.91 10.51
C THR A 47 1.32 4.46 9.36
N ALA A 48 2.58 4.81 9.63
CA ALA A 48 3.51 5.32 8.65
C ALA A 48 4.03 4.22 7.72
N VAL A 49 3.98 4.51 6.42
CA VAL A 49 4.46 3.62 5.37
C VAL A 49 5.37 4.41 4.43
N THR A 50 6.66 4.05 4.38
CA THR A 50 7.61 4.69 3.47
C THR A 50 7.55 4.04 2.09
N ALA A 51 7.30 4.83 1.04
CA ALA A 51 7.36 4.35 -0.33
C ALA A 51 8.81 4.30 -0.81
N MET A 52 9.34 3.10 -1.04
CA MET A 52 10.68 2.89 -1.61
C MET A 52 10.59 2.63 -3.11
N GLY A 53 11.42 3.28 -3.92
CA GLY A 53 11.48 3.04 -5.36
C GLY A 53 11.93 1.62 -5.68
N ALA A 54 11.14 0.89 -6.48
CA ALA A 54 11.39 -0.51 -6.85
C ALA A 54 11.27 -0.75 -8.37
N GLY A 55 11.67 0.25 -9.16
CA GLY A 55 11.62 0.28 -10.63
C GLY A 55 10.73 1.41 -11.18
N LYS A 56 10.56 1.45 -12.51
CA LYS A 56 9.80 2.52 -13.20
C LYS A 56 8.34 2.56 -12.72
N ARG A 57 8.00 3.59 -11.93
CA ARG A 57 6.67 3.79 -11.31
C ARG A 57 6.20 2.59 -10.48
N ARG A 58 7.12 1.90 -9.81
CA ARG A 58 6.87 0.76 -8.94
C ARG A 58 7.47 1.05 -7.57
N PHE A 59 6.75 0.68 -6.53
CA PHE A 59 7.14 0.98 -5.17
C PHE A 59 7.03 -0.27 -4.31
N ALA A 60 7.96 -0.40 -3.36
CA ALA A 60 7.77 -1.23 -2.18
C ALA A 60 7.31 -0.33 -1.04
N PHE A 61 6.42 -0.85 -0.20
CA PHE A 61 5.88 -0.12 0.93
C PHE A 61 6.52 -0.63 2.21
N ILE A 62 7.29 0.23 2.87
CA ILE A 62 8.21 -0.13 3.94
C ILE A 62 7.67 0.35 5.28
N PHE A 63 7.49 -0.58 6.20
CA PHE A 63 7.25 -0.32 7.62
C PHE A 63 8.60 -0.32 8.33
N LYS A 64 8.87 0.74 9.08
CA LYS A 64 10.10 0.88 9.86
C LYS A 64 9.81 0.50 11.30
N ASP A 65 10.66 -0.35 11.86
CA ASP A 65 10.54 -0.79 13.24
C ASP A 65 11.96 -0.89 13.82
N ASN A 66 12.30 0.11 14.63
CA ASN A 66 13.65 0.31 15.16
C ASN A 66 14.70 0.32 14.03
N ALA A 67 15.64 -0.63 14.03
CA ALA A 67 16.70 -0.78 13.04
C ALA A 67 16.30 -1.67 11.84
N LYS A 68 15.07 -2.20 11.81
CA LYS A 68 14.61 -3.14 10.79
C LYS A 68 13.60 -2.51 9.85
N ASN A 69 13.68 -2.93 8.59
CA ASN A 69 12.76 -2.52 7.53
C ASN A 69 11.95 -3.73 7.08
N TYR A 70 10.64 -3.57 6.98
CA TYR A 70 9.74 -4.63 6.52
C TYR A 70 8.97 -4.17 5.30
N ALA A 71 9.04 -4.91 4.22
CA ALA A 71 8.28 -4.63 3.01
C ALA A 71 6.92 -5.32 3.04
N LEU A 72 5.87 -4.61 2.64
CA LEU A 72 4.58 -5.21 2.33
C LEU A 72 4.77 -6.26 1.23
N ASN A 73 4.39 -7.51 1.50
CA ASN A 73 4.59 -8.65 0.64
C ASN A 73 3.26 -9.37 0.43
N ALA A 74 2.77 -9.38 -0.81
CA ALA A 74 1.58 -10.13 -1.20
C ALA A 74 2.02 -11.42 -1.91
N GLU A 75 2.18 -12.50 -1.14
CA GLU A 75 2.56 -13.82 -1.67
C GLU A 75 1.37 -14.57 -2.28
N GLY A 76 0.16 -14.18 -1.88
CA GLY A 76 -1.07 -14.66 -2.45
C GLY A 76 -2.19 -13.64 -2.28
N ARG A 77 -3.39 -14.01 -2.73
CA ARG A 77 -4.56 -13.14 -2.66
C ARG A 77 -4.91 -12.71 -1.24
N ASP A 78 -4.94 -13.68 -0.33
CA ASP A 78 -5.31 -13.49 1.08
C ASP A 78 -4.10 -13.69 2.01
N ASN A 79 -2.89 -13.77 1.43
CA ASN A 79 -1.63 -13.91 2.15
C ASN A 79 -0.79 -12.66 1.91
N ILE A 80 -1.07 -11.63 2.71
CA ILE A 80 -0.32 -10.37 2.71
C ILE A 80 0.27 -10.14 4.10
N THR A 81 1.59 -10.04 4.14
CA THR A 81 2.36 -9.85 5.38
C THR A 81 3.43 -8.80 5.17
N ALA A 82 4.11 -8.41 6.25
CA ALA A 82 5.30 -7.58 6.16
C ALA A 82 6.54 -8.47 6.35
N THR A 83 7.38 -8.57 5.32
CA THR A 83 8.59 -9.40 5.34
C THR A 83 9.80 -8.52 5.58
N GLU A 84 10.69 -8.93 6.50
CA GLU A 84 11.95 -8.22 6.74
C GLU A 84 12.78 -8.16 5.45
N ILE A 85 13.27 -6.97 5.11
CA ILE A 85 14.14 -6.75 3.97
C ILE A 85 15.49 -6.23 4.46
N ASN A 86 16.56 -6.80 3.92
CA ASN A 86 17.90 -6.24 4.06
C ASN A 86 18.27 -5.47 2.79
N HIS A 87 19.18 -4.50 2.91
CA HIS A 87 19.63 -3.69 1.77
C HIS A 87 20.30 -4.52 0.66
N ALA A 88 20.74 -5.74 0.96
CA ALA A 88 21.41 -6.64 0.02
C ALA A 88 20.44 -7.45 -0.86
N SER A 89 19.20 -7.66 -0.42
CA SER A 89 18.24 -8.50 -1.14
C SER A 89 17.38 -7.69 -2.12
N PRO A 90 17.22 -8.16 -3.36
CA PRO A 90 16.36 -7.49 -4.31
C PRO A 90 14.89 -7.56 -3.85
N ILE A 91 14.17 -6.46 -4.02
CA ILE A 91 12.72 -6.44 -3.80
C ILE A 91 12.05 -7.39 -4.80
N LYS A 92 11.28 -8.35 -4.28
CA LYS A 92 10.53 -9.35 -5.06
C LYS A 92 9.35 -8.72 -5.78
N SER A 93 8.82 -9.38 -6.81
CA SER A 93 7.61 -8.93 -7.54
C SER A 93 6.37 -8.86 -6.64
N THR A 94 6.24 -9.77 -5.69
CA THR A 94 5.17 -9.81 -4.67
C THR A 94 5.16 -8.60 -3.76
N MET A 95 6.31 -7.94 -3.59
CA MET A 95 6.49 -6.72 -2.77
C MET A 95 6.36 -5.42 -3.56
N LYS A 96 6.14 -5.51 -4.87
CA LYS A 96 6.08 -4.34 -5.76
C LYS A 96 4.64 -4.01 -6.08
N PHE A 97 4.31 -2.73 -5.93
CA PHE A 97 3.01 -2.17 -6.26
C PHE A 97 3.17 -1.01 -7.23
N LYS A 98 2.24 -0.92 -8.19
CA LYS A 98 2.14 0.17 -9.13
C LYS A 98 0.90 1.01 -8.76
N PRO A 99 1.08 2.25 -8.29
CA PRO A 99 -0.04 3.14 -8.03
C PRO A 99 -0.71 3.52 -9.35
N SER A 100 -2.04 3.58 -9.31
CA SER A 100 -2.88 4.26 -10.30
C SER A 100 -3.79 5.23 -9.54
N TYR A 101 -4.14 6.34 -10.18
CA TYR A 101 -4.83 7.44 -9.52
C TYR A 101 -6.24 7.55 -10.10
N TYR A 102 -7.24 7.53 -9.23
CA TYR A 102 -8.65 7.59 -9.58
C TYR A 102 -9.35 8.65 -8.73
N TRP A 103 -9.63 9.81 -9.34
CA TRP A 103 -10.11 10.99 -8.62
C TRP A 103 -9.25 11.23 -7.39
N SER A 104 -9.80 11.40 -6.20
CA SER A 104 -9.04 11.61 -4.95
C SER A 104 -8.41 10.34 -4.36
N PHE A 105 -8.54 9.18 -5.01
CA PHE A 105 -8.08 7.89 -4.52
C PHE A 105 -6.84 7.38 -5.27
N THR A 106 -6.06 6.57 -4.58
CA THR A 106 -4.94 5.81 -5.09
C THR A 106 -5.25 4.33 -4.95
N VAL A 107 -5.05 3.58 -6.03
CA VAL A 107 -5.16 2.12 -6.05
C VAL A 107 -3.79 1.51 -6.34
N PHE A 108 -3.46 0.39 -5.70
CA PHE A 108 -2.12 -0.18 -5.76
C PHE A 108 -2.13 -1.57 -6.40
N ARG A 109 -1.79 -1.64 -7.68
CA ARG A 109 -1.75 -2.92 -8.40
C ARG A 109 -0.50 -3.70 -8.04
N ASN A 110 -0.64 -4.96 -7.64
CA ASN A 110 0.52 -5.81 -7.40
C ASN A 110 1.22 -6.19 -8.72
N ILE A 111 2.56 -6.32 -8.70
CA ILE A 111 3.32 -6.67 -9.91
C ILE A 111 3.32 -8.17 -10.19
N GLN A 112 3.36 -9.02 -9.16
CA GLN A 112 3.22 -10.48 -9.32
C GLN A 112 1.79 -10.83 -9.76
N HIS A 113 0.79 -10.29 -9.06
CA HIS A 113 -0.62 -10.50 -9.33
C HIS A 113 -1.18 -9.32 -10.14
N ASN A 114 -0.82 -9.27 -11.43
CA ASN A 114 -0.98 -8.10 -12.30
C ASN A 114 -2.44 -7.64 -12.55
N THR A 115 -3.45 -8.44 -12.21
CA THR A 115 -4.88 -8.11 -12.29
C THR A 115 -5.48 -7.72 -10.93
N LEU A 116 -4.71 -7.83 -9.85
CA LEU A 116 -5.18 -7.62 -8.49
C LEU A 116 -4.54 -6.39 -7.85
N TYR A 117 -5.31 -5.77 -6.97
CA TYR A 117 -5.00 -4.52 -6.30
C TYR A 117 -5.01 -4.73 -4.80
N LEU A 118 -4.11 -4.05 -4.09
CA LEU A 118 -4.16 -3.99 -2.64
C LEU A 118 -5.51 -3.44 -2.23
N GLY A 119 -6.15 -4.12 -1.27
CA GLY A 119 -7.40 -3.69 -0.72
C GLY A 119 -7.61 -4.19 0.69
N CYS A 120 -8.69 -3.73 1.29
CA CYS A 120 -9.07 -4.08 2.64
C CYS A 120 -10.53 -4.51 2.73
N ASP A 121 -10.76 -5.63 3.42
CA ASP A 121 -12.09 -6.17 3.67
C ASP A 121 -12.18 -6.56 5.14
N ASN A 122 -13.14 -5.95 5.85
CA ASN A 122 -13.34 -6.15 7.28
C ASN A 122 -12.05 -6.16 8.13
N ARG A 123 -11.17 -5.17 7.90
CA ARG A 123 -9.83 -5.00 8.54
C ARG A 123 -8.73 -5.95 8.07
N THR A 124 -9.06 -6.95 7.26
CA THR A 124 -8.09 -7.86 6.65
C THR A 124 -7.57 -7.27 5.35
N LEU A 125 -6.25 -7.33 5.18
CA LEU A 125 -5.60 -6.90 3.94
C LEU A 125 -5.61 -8.04 2.93
N LEU A 126 -5.98 -7.74 1.69
CA LEU A 126 -6.10 -8.73 0.63
C LEU A 126 -5.83 -8.10 -0.74
N LEU A 127 -5.70 -8.95 -1.75
CA LEU A 127 -5.69 -8.54 -3.14
C LEU A 127 -7.09 -8.73 -3.74
N VAL A 128 -7.65 -7.65 -4.27
CA VAL A 128 -8.96 -7.64 -4.90
C VAL A 128 -8.85 -7.45 -6.42
N PRO A 129 -9.67 -8.14 -7.22
CA PRO A 129 -9.78 -7.82 -8.63
C PRO A 129 -10.43 -6.45 -8.82
N MET A 130 -10.04 -5.73 -9.87
CA MET A 130 -10.68 -4.48 -10.25
C MET A 130 -11.09 -4.56 -11.71
N ASN A 131 -12.33 -5.01 -11.94
CA ASN A 131 -12.85 -5.31 -13.27
C ASN A 131 -13.14 -4.07 -14.11
N SER A 132 -13.36 -2.92 -13.45
CA SER A 132 -13.65 -1.65 -14.11
C SER A 132 -12.87 -0.52 -13.46
N THR A 133 -12.23 0.30 -14.28
CA THR A 133 -11.64 1.56 -13.83
C THR A 133 -12.67 2.66 -13.65
N SER A 134 -13.85 2.54 -14.27
CA SER A 134 -14.96 3.49 -14.12
C SER A 134 -15.75 3.26 -12.82
N TYR A 135 -15.72 2.02 -12.31
CA TYR A 135 -16.34 1.61 -11.06
C TYR A 135 -15.34 0.74 -10.28
N PRO A 136 -14.31 1.36 -9.68
CA PRO A 136 -13.31 0.62 -8.92
C PRO A 136 -13.94 -0.10 -7.73
N ASP A 137 -13.41 -1.27 -7.36
CA ASP A 137 -13.83 -1.97 -6.15
C ASP A 137 -13.53 -1.06 -4.94
N PRO A 138 -14.53 -0.70 -4.12
CA PRO A 138 -14.33 0.23 -3.01
C PRO A 138 -13.30 -0.28 -1.99
N ARG A 139 -13.08 -1.60 -1.92
CA ARG A 139 -12.06 -2.21 -1.07
C ARG A 139 -10.64 -1.90 -1.52
N ALA A 140 -10.42 -1.46 -2.76
CA ALA A 140 -9.09 -1.10 -3.27
C ALA A 140 -8.75 0.39 -3.08
N LEU A 141 -9.69 1.19 -2.57
CA LEU A 141 -9.59 2.65 -2.56
C LEU A 141 -8.89 3.17 -1.30
N PHE A 142 -7.69 3.70 -1.50
CA PHE A 142 -6.95 4.39 -0.45
C PHE A 142 -6.83 5.89 -0.75
N ILE A 143 -6.89 6.72 0.28
CA ILE A 143 -6.37 8.09 0.24
C ILE A 143 -4.99 8.04 0.88
N THR A 144 -3.98 8.53 0.16
CA THR A 144 -2.61 8.57 0.63
C THR A 144 -2.22 9.98 1.03
N THR A 145 -1.97 10.17 2.32
CA THR A 145 -1.57 11.46 2.89
C THR A 145 -0.10 11.41 3.24
N GLN A 146 0.69 12.34 2.71
CA GLN A 146 2.10 12.47 3.06
C GLN A 146 2.25 12.90 4.52
N ILE A 147 3.26 12.35 5.21
CA ILE A 147 3.62 12.67 6.60
C ILE A 147 5.12 12.93 6.75
#